data_AF-A0A2P7YYH6-F1
#
_entry.id   AF-A0A2P7YYH6-F1
#
_cell.length_a   1.000
_cell.length_b   1.000
_cell.length_c   1.000
_cell.angle_alpha   90.00
_cell.angle_beta   90.00
_cell.angle_gamma   90.00
#
_symmetry.space_group_name_H-M   'P 1'
#
loop_
_entity.id
_entity.type
_entity.pdbx_description
1 polymer ?
#
loop_
_entity_poly.entity_id
_entity_poly.type
_entity_poly.pdbx_seq_one_letter_code
_entity_poly.pdbx_strand_id
1 'polypeptide(L)'
;MLQARQLGKELYVGVHSDEDILHNKGPVVMTLDERLTAVEACKWSTKAVPSAPYVTDPAFMKEYGCEYVVHGDDITTDANGEDCYKGVKDLGLFVVVKRTPNISTTDLVGRMLLMSKAHHFKPIPSLEAALEHPLFSNEDALRRFEMYASDASGNKKGSAVFVNVEGEDGLKTVVEPSPEIKEKLNNGSVYIDGAFDLFHPGHIEALRLVREKANGKAVVVGIYDDKTINTHKGMNYPVMNLFERSLCVLQCRYVDAVVIGAPWKATQQLLNKIPGEVQAVFHGPAPFEEGSYSDVAPLVQELGPHKFDNINTAFIVNRVLDNKKAYEERQRRKGWKAEIESKLRADELQGN
;
A
#
# COMPACT_ATOMS: atom_id res chain seq x y z
N MET A 1 2.33 8.54 -5.60
CA MET A 1 3.55 9.08 -4.96
C MET A 1 4.81 8.73 -5.74
N LEU A 2 5.08 7.46 -6.07
CA LEU A 2 6.25 7.08 -6.89
C LEU A 2 6.45 7.95 -8.14
N GLN A 3 5.43 8.06 -9.00
CA GLN A 3 5.54 8.89 -10.22
C GLN A 3 5.87 10.36 -9.90
N ALA A 4 5.25 10.95 -8.87
CA ALA A 4 5.56 12.32 -8.45
C ALA A 4 6.99 12.45 -7.92
N ARG A 5 7.45 11.46 -7.15
CA ARG A 5 8.80 11.39 -6.62
C ARG A 5 9.85 11.31 -7.73
N GLN A 6 9.59 10.59 -8.81
CA GLN A 6 10.51 10.47 -9.95
C GLN A 6 10.70 11.78 -10.73
N LEU A 7 9.77 12.73 -10.60
CA LEU A 7 9.85 14.04 -11.27
C LEU A 7 10.76 15.03 -10.52
N GLY A 8 11.07 14.77 -9.25
CA GLY A 8 11.79 15.71 -8.38
C GLY A 8 12.77 15.05 -7.41
N LYS A 9 13.41 15.85 -6.57
CA LYS A 9 14.35 15.37 -5.54
C LYS A 9 13.73 15.28 -4.15
N GLU A 10 12.61 15.95 -3.92
CA GLU A 10 11.80 15.98 -2.70
C GLU A 10 10.32 15.85 -3.07
N LEU A 11 9.53 15.18 -2.23
CA LEU A 11 8.09 15.05 -2.40
C LEU A 11 7.39 15.39 -1.08
N TYR A 12 6.85 16.60 -1.00
CA TYR A 12 5.97 17.02 0.09
C TYR A 12 4.53 16.67 -0.27
N VAL A 13 3.82 16.03 0.65
CA VAL A 13 2.47 15.55 0.40
C VAL A 13 1.52 16.27 1.36
N GLY A 14 0.75 17.22 0.81
CA GLY A 14 -0.31 17.90 1.54
C GLY A 14 -1.46 16.94 1.85
N VAL A 15 -1.86 16.89 3.12
CA VAL A 15 -2.95 16.05 3.62
C VAL A 15 -4.00 16.95 4.26
N HIS A 16 -5.17 17.06 3.64
CA HIS A 16 -6.27 17.92 4.11
C HIS A 16 -6.77 17.51 5.50
N SER A 17 -7.32 18.46 6.26
CA SER A 17 -7.97 18.19 7.55
C SER A 17 -9.23 17.31 7.40
N ASP A 18 -9.71 16.73 8.50
CA ASP A 18 -10.95 15.93 8.47
C ASP A 18 -12.17 16.83 8.18
N GLU A 19 -12.13 18.06 8.68
CA GLU A 19 -13.13 19.12 8.52
C GLU A 19 -13.22 19.59 7.06
N ASP A 20 -12.08 19.85 6.40
CA ASP A 20 -12.04 20.28 5.00
C ASP A 20 -12.58 19.19 4.07
N ILE A 21 -12.25 17.93 4.35
CA ILE A 21 -12.77 16.80 3.57
C ILE A 21 -14.27 16.63 3.79
N LEU A 22 -14.74 16.77 5.03
CA LEU A 22 -16.17 16.72 5.34
C LEU A 22 -16.96 17.80 4.60
N HIS A 23 -16.43 19.02 4.56
CA HIS A 23 -17.06 20.15 3.87
C HIS A 23 -17.15 19.93 2.36
N ASN A 24 -16.06 19.51 1.71
CA ASN A 24 -15.98 19.44 0.25
C ASN A 24 -16.49 18.12 -0.34
N LYS A 25 -16.43 17.03 0.43
CA LYS A 25 -16.78 15.68 -0.03
C LYS A 25 -17.77 15.01 0.91
N GLY A 26 -17.33 14.66 2.11
CA GLY A 26 -18.09 13.85 3.06
C GLY A 26 -17.18 13.22 4.11
N PRO A 27 -17.73 12.44 5.04
CA PRO A 27 -16.97 11.96 6.19
C PRO A 27 -15.79 11.09 5.78
N VAL A 28 -14.68 11.28 6.48
CA VAL A 28 -13.47 10.49 6.33
C VAL A 28 -13.63 9.10 6.93
N VAL A 29 -13.06 8.10 6.27
CA VAL A 29 -12.92 6.74 6.84
C VAL A 29 -11.70 6.65 7.73
N MET A 30 -10.66 7.45 7.50
CA MET A 30 -9.44 7.49 8.31
C MET A 30 -9.20 8.93 8.78
N THR A 31 -8.84 9.12 10.05
CA THR A 31 -8.56 10.45 10.63
C THR A 31 -7.34 11.08 9.98
N LEU A 32 -7.14 12.38 10.19
CA LEU A 32 -5.96 13.08 9.69
C LEU A 32 -4.65 12.41 10.13
N ASP A 33 -4.56 12.05 11.41
CA ASP A 33 -3.36 11.42 11.98
C ASP A 33 -3.07 10.03 11.37
N GLU A 34 -4.11 9.23 11.13
CA GLU A 34 -4.00 7.96 10.43
C GLU A 34 -3.54 8.14 8.97
N ARG A 35 -4.05 9.16 8.27
CA ARG A 35 -3.67 9.48 6.89
C ARG A 35 -2.24 10.01 6.78
N LEU A 36 -1.82 10.87 7.71
CA LEU A 36 -0.45 11.37 7.81
C LEU A 36 0.52 10.21 8.03
N THR A 37 0.20 9.29 8.93
CA THR A 37 1.01 8.09 9.21
C THR A 37 1.22 7.25 7.94
N ALA A 38 0.17 7.05 7.14
CA ALA A 38 0.26 6.31 5.88
C ALA A 38 1.14 7.01 4.83
N VAL A 39 1.03 8.34 4.71
CA VAL A 39 1.84 9.13 3.80
C VAL A 39 3.31 9.15 4.23
N GLU A 40 3.57 9.35 5.52
CA GLU A 40 4.93 9.40 6.08
C GLU A 40 5.63 8.05 5.97
N ALA A 41 4.91 6.93 6.08
CA ALA A 41 5.51 5.61 5.91
C ALA A 41 5.83 5.25 4.45
N CYS A 42 5.27 5.97 3.48
CA CYS A 42 5.62 5.78 2.08
C CYS A 42 7.07 6.21 1.84
N LYS A 43 7.90 5.31 1.28
CA LYS A 43 9.34 5.58 1.06
C LYS A 43 9.63 6.70 0.06
N TRP A 44 8.66 7.03 -0.79
CA TRP A 44 8.78 8.10 -1.77
C TRP A 44 8.35 9.45 -1.23
N SER A 45 7.72 9.50 -0.05
CA SER A 45 7.37 10.76 0.62
C SER A 45 8.60 11.34 1.32
N THR A 46 8.91 12.61 1.08
CA THR A 46 9.89 13.34 1.90
C THR A 46 9.27 13.76 3.21
N LYS A 47 8.04 14.28 3.18
CA LYS A 47 7.31 14.74 4.36
C LYS A 47 5.81 14.81 4.11
N ALA A 48 5.02 14.28 5.04
CA ALA A 48 3.59 14.55 5.12
C ALA A 48 3.33 15.94 5.74
N VAL A 49 2.51 16.75 5.09
CA VAL A 49 2.17 18.11 5.53
C VAL A 49 0.69 18.14 5.97
N PRO A 50 0.38 18.38 7.24
CA PRO A 50 -1.01 18.40 7.74
C PRO A 50 -1.76 19.65 7.28
N SER A 51 -3.09 19.55 7.27
CA SER A 51 -4.02 20.66 7.03
C SER A 51 -3.73 21.46 5.76
N ALA A 52 -3.31 20.77 4.70
CA ALA A 52 -3.13 21.39 3.39
C ALA A 52 -4.49 21.86 2.82
N PRO A 53 -4.57 23.07 2.24
CA PRO A 53 -5.81 23.59 1.64
C PRO A 53 -6.43 22.61 0.63
N TYR A 54 -7.77 22.55 0.58
CA TYR A 54 -8.48 21.63 -0.32
C TYR A 54 -8.34 22.02 -1.80
N VAL A 55 -8.39 23.33 -2.08
CA VAL A 55 -7.99 23.91 -3.37
C VAL A 55 -6.50 24.22 -3.27
N THR A 56 -5.72 23.81 -4.26
CA THR A 56 -4.25 23.94 -4.17
C THR A 56 -3.84 25.40 -4.22
N ASP A 57 -3.20 25.86 -3.15
CA ASP A 57 -2.77 27.25 -2.98
C ASP A 57 -1.26 27.40 -3.30
N PRO A 58 -0.88 28.18 -4.34
CA PRO A 58 0.52 28.49 -4.63
C PRO A 58 1.27 29.14 -3.46
N ALA A 59 0.60 29.93 -2.60
CA ALA A 59 1.25 30.55 -1.45
C ALA A 59 1.64 29.48 -0.42
N PHE A 60 0.72 28.57 -0.10
CA PHE A 60 1.00 27.40 0.73
C PHE A 60 2.11 26.52 0.14
N MET A 61 2.10 26.26 -1.17
CA MET A 61 3.19 25.51 -1.83
C MET A 61 4.56 26.17 -1.61
N LYS A 62 4.62 27.51 -1.70
CA LYS A 62 5.85 28.28 -1.55
C LYS A 62 6.42 28.21 -0.12
N GLU A 63 5.58 28.09 0.91
CA GLU A 63 6.02 27.90 2.30
C GLU A 63 6.87 26.63 2.49
N TYR A 64 6.63 25.60 1.68
CA TYR A 64 7.37 24.34 1.70
C TYR A 64 8.41 24.23 0.58
N GLY A 65 8.62 25.30 -0.20
CA GLY A 65 9.56 25.29 -1.32
C GLY A 65 9.12 24.43 -2.51
N CYS A 66 7.83 24.09 -2.62
CA CYS A 66 7.31 23.29 -3.73
C CYS A 66 7.21 24.13 -5.01
N GLU A 67 7.89 23.69 -6.06
CA GLU A 67 7.93 24.40 -7.35
C GLU A 67 6.72 24.11 -8.24
N TYR A 68 6.13 22.92 -8.14
CA TYR A 68 4.95 22.51 -8.91
C TYR A 68 4.17 21.45 -8.13
N VAL A 69 2.89 21.27 -8.51
CA VAL A 69 2.04 20.20 -7.98
C VAL A 69 1.94 19.08 -9.01
N VAL A 70 1.88 17.85 -8.51
CA VAL A 70 1.67 16.65 -9.34
C VAL A 70 0.33 16.04 -8.99
N HIS A 71 -0.51 15.81 -9.99
CA HIS A 71 -1.81 15.16 -9.80
C HIS A 71 -2.12 14.16 -10.91
N GLY A 72 -3.09 13.28 -10.66
CA GLY A 72 -3.64 12.41 -11.70
C GLY A 72 -4.36 13.19 -12.79
N ASP A 73 -4.71 12.49 -13.87
CA ASP A 73 -5.47 12.97 -15.03
C ASP A 73 -7.00 13.08 -14.78
N ASP A 74 -7.46 12.77 -13.58
CA ASP A 74 -8.85 12.95 -13.16
C ASP A 74 -9.15 14.45 -12.95
N ILE A 75 -10.33 14.89 -13.40
CA ILE A 75 -10.86 16.23 -13.10
C ILE A 75 -11.32 16.23 -11.63
N THR A 76 -10.92 17.23 -10.86
CA THR A 76 -11.32 17.37 -9.45
C THR A 76 -11.90 18.73 -9.19
N THR A 77 -13.14 18.75 -8.71
CA THR A 77 -13.88 19.96 -8.37
C THR A 77 -14.07 20.12 -6.87
N ASP A 78 -14.13 21.36 -6.40
CA ASP A 78 -14.48 21.72 -5.03
C ASP A 78 -16.01 21.60 -4.78
N ALA A 79 -16.47 22.08 -3.62
CA ALA A 79 -17.89 22.08 -3.26
C ALA A 79 -18.76 22.94 -4.21
N ASN A 80 -18.18 23.97 -4.82
CA ASN A 80 -18.86 24.89 -5.74
C ASN A 80 -18.82 24.41 -7.19
N GLY A 81 -18.05 23.36 -7.50
CA GLY A 81 -17.88 22.83 -8.85
C GLY A 81 -16.70 23.44 -9.61
N GLU A 82 -15.85 24.21 -8.94
CA GLU A 82 -14.68 24.84 -9.54
C GLU A 82 -13.47 23.90 -9.51
N ASP A 83 -12.59 23.99 -10.51
CA ASP A 83 -11.38 23.15 -10.59
C ASP A 83 -10.41 23.49 -9.44
N CYS A 84 -10.16 22.48 -8.59
CA CYS A 84 -9.26 22.57 -7.43
C CYS A 84 -7.81 22.98 -7.78
N TYR A 85 -7.44 22.91 -9.06
CA TYR A 85 -6.10 23.20 -9.56
C TYR A 85 -6.07 24.36 -10.54
N LYS A 86 -7.16 25.11 -10.72
CA LYS A 86 -7.21 26.24 -11.66
C LYS A 86 -6.05 27.21 -11.45
N GLY A 87 -5.85 27.67 -10.22
CA GLY A 87 -4.82 28.65 -9.89
C GLY A 87 -3.39 28.19 -10.23
N VAL A 88 -3.06 26.92 -9.97
CA VAL A 88 -1.74 26.36 -10.31
C VAL A 88 -1.59 26.02 -11.79
N LYS A 89 -2.69 25.67 -12.50
CA LYS A 89 -2.69 25.48 -13.96
C LYS A 89 -2.46 26.79 -14.69
N ASP A 90 -3.15 27.86 -14.30
CA ASP A 90 -3.01 29.19 -14.88
C ASP A 90 -1.56 29.74 -14.72
N LEU A 91 -0.86 29.30 -13.69
CA LEU A 91 0.56 29.63 -13.42
C LEU A 91 1.56 28.67 -14.08
N GLY A 92 1.11 27.61 -14.78
CA GLY A 92 1.99 26.61 -15.38
C GLY A 92 2.69 25.68 -14.36
N LEU A 93 2.16 25.55 -13.15
CA LEU A 93 2.74 24.79 -12.04
C LEU A 93 2.09 23.41 -11.83
N PHE A 94 1.34 22.91 -12.82
CA PHE A 94 0.57 21.67 -12.70
C PHE A 94 1.13 20.57 -13.62
N VAL A 95 1.54 19.45 -13.04
CA VAL A 95 2.08 18.29 -13.77
C VAL A 95 1.14 17.10 -13.63
N VAL A 96 0.81 16.48 -14.76
CA VAL A 96 -0.10 15.32 -14.81
C VAL A 96 0.69 14.01 -14.82
N VAL A 97 0.26 13.06 -14.00
CA VAL A 97 0.72 11.66 -14.01
C VAL A 97 -0.44 10.71 -14.27
N LYS A 98 -0.13 9.51 -14.77
CA LYS A 98 -1.16 8.53 -15.10
C LYS A 98 -1.75 7.90 -13.85
N ARG A 99 -3.07 7.69 -13.86
CA ARG A 99 -3.76 6.91 -12.83
C ARG A 99 -3.24 5.47 -12.79
N THR A 100 -3.15 4.91 -11.58
CA THR A 100 -2.83 3.49 -11.41
C THR A 100 -4.03 2.63 -11.83
N PRO A 101 -3.86 1.70 -12.78
CA PRO A 101 -4.97 0.90 -13.28
C PRO A 101 -5.44 -0.13 -12.24
N ASN A 102 -6.70 -0.53 -12.37
CA ASN A 102 -7.29 -1.71 -11.69
C ASN A 102 -7.37 -1.65 -10.17
N ILE A 103 -7.19 -0.48 -9.54
CA ILE A 103 -7.50 -0.29 -8.13
C ILE A 103 -8.09 1.10 -7.86
N SER A 104 -9.15 1.14 -7.05
CA SER A 104 -9.74 2.39 -6.58
C SER A 104 -10.44 2.20 -5.24
N THR A 105 -10.65 3.28 -4.48
CA THR A 105 -11.43 3.22 -3.25
C THR A 105 -12.86 2.73 -3.49
N THR A 106 -13.47 3.07 -4.63
CA THR A 106 -14.82 2.60 -4.97
C THR A 106 -14.86 1.10 -5.23
N ASP A 107 -13.83 0.57 -5.91
CA ASP A 107 -13.68 -0.87 -6.08
C ASP A 107 -13.48 -1.58 -4.73
N LEU A 108 -12.53 -1.12 -3.89
CA LEU A 108 -12.31 -1.73 -2.57
C LEU A 108 -13.55 -1.71 -1.68
N VAL A 109 -14.30 -0.60 -1.65
CA VAL A 109 -15.57 -0.54 -0.91
C VAL A 109 -16.61 -1.48 -1.54
N GLY A 110 -16.66 -1.57 -2.88
CA GLY A 110 -17.48 -2.55 -3.59
C GLY A 110 -17.17 -3.99 -3.16
N ARG A 111 -15.89 -4.37 -3.06
CA ARG A 111 -15.46 -5.69 -2.59
C ARG A 111 -15.90 -5.97 -1.15
N MET A 112 -15.87 -4.95 -0.28
CA MET A 112 -16.36 -5.06 1.10
C MET A 112 -17.88 -5.25 1.16
N LEU A 113 -18.63 -4.49 0.36
CA LEU A 113 -20.10 -4.51 0.38
C LEU A 113 -20.71 -5.72 -0.33
N LEU A 114 -20.13 -6.11 -1.47
CA LEU A 114 -20.61 -7.24 -2.29
C LEU A 114 -20.08 -8.59 -1.81
N MET A 115 -19.12 -8.58 -0.89
CA MET A 115 -18.47 -9.78 -0.36
C MET A 115 -17.93 -10.72 -1.46
N SER A 116 -17.42 -10.15 -2.56
CA SER A 116 -16.88 -10.90 -3.69
C SER A 116 -15.47 -11.44 -3.40
N LYS A 117 -15.14 -12.58 -4.01
CA LYS A 117 -13.81 -13.20 -4.04
C LYS A 117 -13.24 -13.33 -5.46
N ALA A 118 -13.90 -12.74 -6.45
CA ALA A 118 -13.53 -12.90 -7.85
C ALA A 118 -12.13 -12.38 -8.20
N HIS A 119 -11.59 -11.47 -7.38
CA HIS A 119 -10.25 -10.90 -7.50
C HIS A 119 -9.14 -11.74 -6.87
N HIS A 120 -9.48 -12.82 -6.13
CA HIS A 120 -8.49 -13.67 -5.46
C HIS A 120 -7.67 -14.46 -6.47
N PHE A 121 -6.37 -14.52 -6.22
CA PHE A 121 -5.48 -15.38 -6.98
C PHE A 121 -5.53 -16.83 -6.49
N LYS A 122 -5.20 -17.75 -7.40
CA LYS A 122 -5.00 -19.16 -7.06
C LYS A 122 -3.69 -19.33 -6.27
N PRO A 123 -3.55 -20.39 -5.46
CA PRO A 123 -2.27 -20.72 -4.83
C PRO A 123 -1.17 -21.01 -5.86
N ILE A 124 0.08 -20.94 -5.41
CA ILE A 124 1.28 -21.24 -6.19
C ILE A 124 1.96 -22.50 -5.59
N PRO A 125 1.45 -23.72 -5.86
CA PRO A 125 1.94 -24.95 -5.22
C PRO A 125 3.23 -25.50 -5.84
N SER A 126 3.62 -25.01 -7.02
CA SER A 126 4.78 -25.53 -7.76
C SER A 126 5.40 -24.44 -8.63
N LEU A 127 6.60 -24.72 -9.14
CA LEU A 127 7.29 -23.79 -10.04
C LEU A 127 6.53 -23.62 -11.36
N GLU A 128 5.97 -24.70 -11.91
CA GLU A 128 5.14 -24.65 -13.11
C GLU A 128 3.92 -23.75 -12.91
N ALA A 129 3.22 -23.90 -11.77
CA ALA A 129 2.11 -23.03 -11.44
C ALA A 129 2.54 -21.58 -11.24
N ALA A 130 3.75 -21.33 -10.71
CA ALA A 130 4.30 -19.98 -10.58
C ALA A 130 4.53 -19.34 -11.96
N LEU A 131 5.11 -20.07 -12.91
CA LEU A 131 5.41 -19.55 -14.25
C LEU A 131 4.15 -19.14 -15.03
N GLU A 132 3.02 -19.82 -14.81
CA GLU A 132 1.74 -19.48 -15.42
C GLU A 132 0.94 -18.45 -14.60
N HIS A 133 1.30 -18.24 -13.33
CA HIS A 133 0.54 -17.41 -12.41
C HIS A 133 0.49 -15.95 -12.88
N PRO A 134 -0.68 -15.27 -12.88
CA PRO A 134 -0.82 -13.88 -13.37
C PRO A 134 0.09 -12.84 -12.70
N LEU A 135 0.66 -13.16 -11.53
CA LEU A 135 1.65 -12.32 -10.86
C LEU A 135 3.00 -12.28 -11.60
N PHE A 136 3.33 -13.35 -12.31
CA PHE A 136 4.66 -13.57 -12.88
C PHE A 136 4.62 -13.80 -14.40
N SER A 137 3.47 -14.21 -14.96
CA SER A 137 3.26 -14.33 -16.40
C SER A 137 2.83 -13.03 -17.08
N ASN A 138 2.44 -12.00 -16.31
CA ASN A 138 2.01 -10.71 -16.82
C ASN A 138 3.13 -9.66 -16.70
N GLU A 139 3.56 -9.10 -17.84
CA GLU A 139 4.63 -8.09 -17.88
C GLU A 139 4.31 -6.82 -17.07
N ASP A 140 3.05 -6.37 -17.06
CA ASP A 140 2.64 -5.20 -16.25
C ASP A 140 2.67 -5.50 -14.74
N ALA A 141 2.46 -6.75 -14.33
CA ALA A 141 2.61 -7.16 -12.93
C ALA A 141 4.08 -7.13 -12.52
N LEU A 142 4.97 -7.74 -13.32
CA LEU A 142 6.42 -7.73 -13.10
C LEU A 142 6.97 -6.30 -13.05
N ARG A 143 6.61 -5.47 -14.04
CA ARG A 143 7.01 -4.06 -14.07
C ARG A 143 6.57 -3.30 -12.83
N ARG A 144 5.37 -3.56 -12.31
CA ARG A 144 4.88 -2.92 -11.09
C ARG A 144 5.62 -3.40 -9.85
N PHE A 145 6.00 -4.68 -9.78
CA PHE A 145 6.91 -5.14 -8.73
C PHE A 145 8.23 -4.39 -8.78
N GLU A 146 8.87 -4.28 -9.95
CA GLU A 146 10.12 -3.52 -10.10
C GLU A 146 9.96 -2.04 -9.68
N MET A 147 8.89 -1.39 -10.14
CA MET A 147 8.58 0.00 -9.80
C MET A 147 8.39 0.18 -8.29
N TYR A 148 7.63 -0.68 -7.61
CA TYR A 148 7.35 -0.56 -6.18
C TYR A 148 8.52 -1.03 -5.30
N ALA A 149 9.38 -1.90 -5.84
CA ALA A 149 10.64 -2.31 -5.23
C ALA A 149 11.76 -1.28 -5.39
N SER A 150 11.53 -0.16 -6.09
CA SER A 150 12.50 0.93 -6.19
C SER A 150 12.88 1.52 -4.82
N ASP A 151 14.03 2.19 -4.77
CA ASP A 151 14.50 2.92 -3.60
C ASP A 151 13.64 4.17 -3.29
N ALA A 152 14.01 4.92 -2.26
CA ALA A 152 13.30 6.15 -1.85
C ALA A 152 13.32 7.25 -2.94
N SER A 153 14.24 7.19 -3.91
CA SER A 153 14.25 8.10 -5.06
C SER A 153 13.23 7.70 -6.13
N GLY A 154 12.79 6.44 -6.12
CA GLY A 154 11.93 5.88 -7.17
C GLY A 154 12.66 5.52 -8.47
N ASN A 155 13.97 5.81 -8.57
CA ASN A 155 14.72 5.72 -9.82
C ASN A 155 15.76 4.59 -9.85
N LYS A 156 16.07 3.98 -8.69
CA LYS A 156 17.04 2.89 -8.59
C LYS A 156 16.41 1.67 -7.96
N LYS A 157 17.07 0.51 -8.13
CA LYS A 157 16.70 -0.72 -7.42
C LYS A 157 16.74 -0.47 -5.92
N GLY A 158 15.78 -1.06 -5.20
CA GLY A 158 15.67 -0.98 -3.76
C GLY A 158 15.46 -2.37 -3.16
N SER A 159 14.24 -2.61 -2.69
CA SER A 159 13.83 -3.83 -1.99
C SER A 159 13.92 -5.09 -2.86
N ALA A 160 14.12 -6.26 -2.25
CA ALA A 160 13.99 -7.54 -2.96
C ALA A 160 12.52 -7.98 -3.02
N VAL A 161 12.16 -8.69 -4.09
CA VAL A 161 10.88 -9.41 -4.16
C VAL A 161 11.16 -10.88 -4.43
N PHE A 162 10.73 -11.73 -3.51
CA PHE A 162 10.88 -13.16 -3.56
C PHE A 162 9.53 -13.86 -3.62
N VAL A 163 9.53 -15.08 -4.13
CA VAL A 163 8.38 -15.99 -4.10
C VAL A 163 8.82 -17.28 -3.42
N ASN A 164 8.05 -17.68 -2.43
CA ASN A 164 8.17 -19.00 -1.83
C ASN A 164 7.31 -19.98 -2.63
N VAL A 165 7.95 -20.97 -3.24
CA VAL A 165 7.30 -22.07 -3.95
C VAL A 165 7.47 -23.33 -3.10
N GLU A 166 6.37 -24.04 -2.87
CA GLU A 166 6.40 -25.29 -2.11
C GLU A 166 7.23 -26.35 -2.84
N GLY A 167 8.01 -27.13 -2.08
CA GLY A 167 8.91 -28.15 -2.63
C GLY A 167 10.24 -27.63 -3.19
N GLU A 168 10.42 -26.32 -3.38
CA GLU A 168 11.70 -25.75 -3.83
C GLU A 168 12.64 -25.48 -2.65
N ASP A 169 13.94 -25.76 -2.82
CA ASP A 169 14.96 -25.59 -1.76
C ASP A 169 15.22 -24.11 -1.41
N GLY A 170 14.92 -23.18 -2.32
CA GLY A 170 15.20 -21.76 -2.14
C GLY A 170 14.05 -20.87 -2.60
N LEU A 171 14.13 -19.59 -2.23
CA LEU A 171 13.23 -18.56 -2.76
C LEU A 171 13.55 -18.26 -4.22
N LYS A 172 12.53 -18.00 -5.03
CA LYS A 172 12.71 -17.52 -6.41
C LYS A 172 12.67 -16.00 -6.41
N THR A 173 13.66 -15.37 -7.03
CA THR A 173 13.71 -13.90 -7.14
C THR A 173 12.82 -13.41 -8.27
N VAL A 174 11.92 -12.48 -7.96
CA VAL A 174 11.10 -11.74 -8.93
C VAL A 174 11.73 -10.39 -9.23
N VAL A 175 12.24 -9.70 -8.20
CA VAL A 175 12.98 -8.45 -8.35
C VAL A 175 14.27 -8.55 -7.55
N GLU A 176 15.39 -8.37 -8.26
CA GLU A 176 16.72 -8.32 -7.66
C GLU A 176 16.87 -7.07 -6.78
N PRO A 177 17.38 -7.21 -5.54
CA PRO A 177 17.62 -6.07 -4.66
C PRO A 177 18.74 -5.15 -5.16
N SER A 178 18.80 -3.96 -4.56
CA SER A 178 20.00 -3.11 -4.63
C SER A 178 21.21 -3.79 -3.97
N PRO A 179 22.46 -3.38 -4.30
CA PRO A 179 23.65 -3.89 -3.62
C PRO A 179 23.60 -3.72 -2.10
N GLU A 180 23.10 -2.57 -1.62
CA GLU A 180 22.95 -2.28 -0.19
C GLU A 180 21.97 -3.24 0.49
N ILE A 181 20.81 -3.47 -0.12
CA ILE A 181 19.81 -4.40 0.43
C ILE A 181 20.32 -5.84 0.36
N LYS A 182 21.03 -6.22 -0.70
CA LYS A 182 21.66 -7.54 -0.82
C LYS A 182 22.68 -7.79 0.28
N GLU A 183 23.55 -6.82 0.55
CA GLU A 183 24.52 -6.89 1.64
C GLU A 183 23.81 -7.00 3.00
N LYS A 184 22.78 -6.19 3.22
CA LYS A 184 22.00 -6.20 4.45
C LYS A 184 21.32 -7.55 4.71
N LEU A 185 20.73 -8.17 3.67
CA LEU A 185 20.14 -9.51 3.74
C LEU A 185 21.21 -10.55 4.13
N ASN A 186 22.35 -10.56 3.44
CA ASN A 186 23.45 -11.49 3.73
C ASN A 186 24.02 -11.34 5.15
N ASN A 187 24.04 -10.12 5.68
CA ASN A 187 24.50 -9.83 7.03
C ASN A 187 23.49 -10.24 8.12
N GLY A 188 22.30 -10.71 7.74
CA GLY A 188 21.25 -11.20 8.63
C GLY A 188 19.98 -10.36 8.57
N SER A 189 18.87 -11.03 8.87
CA SER A 189 17.53 -10.50 8.70
C SER A 189 16.69 -10.67 9.96
N VAL A 190 15.63 -9.88 10.07
CA VAL A 190 14.46 -10.16 10.90
C VAL A 190 13.26 -10.39 10.00
N TYR A 191 12.33 -11.19 10.47
CA TYR A 191 11.18 -11.61 9.69
C TYR A 191 9.88 -11.25 10.40
N ILE A 192 8.87 -10.87 9.64
CA ILE A 192 7.49 -10.68 10.10
C ILE A 192 6.56 -11.10 8.97
N ASP A 193 5.46 -11.77 9.27
CA ASP A 193 4.48 -12.16 8.27
C ASP A 193 3.05 -11.82 8.67
N GLY A 194 2.16 -11.97 7.69
CA GLY A 194 0.76 -11.66 7.88
C GLY A 194 -0.02 -11.54 6.59
N ALA A 195 -1.30 -11.23 6.77
CA ALA A 195 -2.18 -10.92 5.67
C ALA A 195 -1.82 -9.57 5.03
N PHE A 196 -1.50 -8.54 5.83
CA PHE A 196 -1.30 -7.16 5.37
C PHE A 196 -2.45 -6.62 4.49
N ASP A 197 -3.67 -7.09 4.75
CA ASP A 197 -4.88 -6.72 4.01
C ASP A 197 -5.37 -5.32 4.42
N LEU A 198 -5.81 -4.54 3.43
CA LEU A 198 -6.10 -3.11 3.58
C LEU A 198 -4.97 -2.36 4.31
N PHE A 199 -3.71 -2.55 3.88
CA PHE A 199 -2.51 -2.02 4.53
C PHE A 199 -2.71 -0.63 5.17
N HIS A 200 -2.58 -0.56 6.50
CA HIS A 200 -3.15 0.49 7.34
C HIS A 200 -2.17 0.92 8.46
N PRO A 201 -2.46 2.01 9.21
CA PRO A 201 -1.56 2.53 10.25
C PRO A 201 -1.12 1.51 11.30
N GLY A 202 -1.99 0.55 11.67
CA GLY A 202 -1.60 -0.56 12.54
C GLY A 202 -0.44 -1.40 11.98
N HIS A 203 -0.48 -1.80 10.70
CA HIS A 203 0.63 -2.50 10.06
C HIS A 203 1.88 -1.62 9.95
N ILE A 204 1.69 -0.33 9.65
CA ILE A 204 2.78 0.63 9.50
C ILE A 204 3.56 0.81 10.81
N GLU A 205 2.87 0.99 11.94
CA GLU A 205 3.50 1.13 13.24
C GLU A 205 4.19 -0.17 13.68
N ALA A 206 3.57 -1.32 13.44
CA ALA A 206 4.22 -2.61 13.67
C ALA A 206 5.54 -2.72 12.88
N LEU A 207 5.54 -2.38 11.58
CA LEU A 207 6.74 -2.41 10.75
C LEU A 207 7.78 -1.36 11.16
N ARG A 208 7.36 -0.18 11.65
CA ARG A 208 8.27 0.82 12.24
C ARG A 208 9.00 0.25 13.46
N LEU A 209 8.27 -0.40 14.37
CA LEU A 209 8.86 -1.04 15.56
C LEU A 209 9.78 -2.21 15.19
N VAL A 210 9.40 -3.02 14.20
CA VAL A 210 10.28 -4.07 13.66
C VAL A 210 11.57 -3.47 13.12
N ARG A 211 11.48 -2.39 12.33
CA ARG A 211 12.66 -1.68 11.82
C ARG A 211 13.57 -1.19 12.94
N GLU A 212 13.01 -0.61 13.98
CA GLU A 212 13.79 -0.15 15.15
C GLU A 212 14.51 -1.32 15.84
N LYS A 213 13.79 -2.43 16.08
CA LYS A 213 14.35 -3.63 16.70
C LYS A 213 15.31 -4.39 15.80
N ALA A 214 15.24 -4.20 14.48
CA ALA A 214 16.13 -4.87 13.53
C ALA A 214 17.59 -4.42 13.68
N ASN A 215 17.89 -3.28 14.32
CA ASN A 215 19.26 -2.82 14.59
C ASN A 215 20.19 -2.87 13.37
N GLY A 216 19.70 -2.40 12.22
CA GLY A 216 20.44 -2.36 10.95
C GLY A 216 20.33 -3.64 10.10
N LYS A 217 19.74 -4.73 10.61
CA LYS A 217 19.44 -5.96 9.86
C LYS A 217 18.32 -5.75 8.85
N ALA A 218 18.24 -6.63 7.86
CA ALA A 218 17.19 -6.56 6.85
C ALA A 218 15.82 -6.88 7.46
N VAL A 219 14.77 -6.16 7.08
CA VAL A 219 13.38 -6.47 7.45
C VAL A 219 12.73 -7.17 6.27
N VAL A 220 12.46 -8.47 6.44
CA VAL A 220 11.83 -9.34 5.44
C VAL A 220 10.38 -9.56 5.84
N VAL A 221 9.46 -9.27 4.92
CA VAL A 221 8.02 -9.39 5.17
C VAL A 221 7.42 -10.55 4.39
N GLY A 222 6.92 -11.57 5.08
CA GLY A 222 6.15 -12.66 4.48
C GLY A 222 4.70 -12.27 4.23
N ILE A 223 4.19 -12.55 3.04
CA ILE A 223 2.81 -12.22 2.67
C ILE A 223 2.07 -13.51 2.31
N TYR A 224 1.03 -13.82 3.09
CA TYR A 224 0.18 -15.00 2.87
C TYR A 224 -0.57 -14.89 1.55
N ASP A 225 -0.80 -16.02 0.88
CA ASP A 225 -1.64 -16.06 -0.32
C ASP A 225 -3.14 -15.86 0.01
N ASP A 226 -3.94 -15.58 -1.03
CA ASP A 226 -5.36 -15.23 -0.85
C ASP A 226 -6.17 -16.41 -0.30
N LYS A 227 -5.88 -17.63 -0.76
CA LYS A 227 -6.58 -18.85 -0.30
C LYS A 227 -6.31 -19.10 1.18
N THR A 228 -5.05 -19.00 1.61
CA THR A 228 -4.63 -19.19 3.01
C THR A 228 -5.36 -18.22 3.92
N ILE A 229 -5.43 -16.94 3.55
CA ILE A 229 -6.17 -15.95 4.33
C ILE A 229 -7.67 -16.27 4.33
N ASN A 230 -8.26 -16.63 3.18
CA ASN A 230 -9.70 -16.95 3.11
C ASN A 230 -10.05 -18.19 3.93
N THR A 231 -9.19 -19.20 3.97
CA THR A 231 -9.40 -20.41 4.78
C THR A 231 -9.48 -20.09 6.28
N HIS A 232 -8.61 -19.21 6.78
CA HIS A 232 -8.57 -18.90 8.22
C HIS A 232 -9.53 -17.77 8.63
N LYS A 233 -9.68 -16.72 7.80
CA LYS A 233 -10.52 -15.56 8.12
C LYS A 233 -11.95 -15.65 7.56
N GLY A 234 -12.19 -16.52 6.59
CA GLY A 234 -13.49 -16.72 5.97
C GLY A 234 -14.00 -15.50 5.18
N MET A 235 -15.32 -15.49 4.94
CA MET A 235 -16.03 -14.43 4.22
C MET A 235 -15.34 -14.11 2.88
N ASN A 236 -15.21 -12.83 2.55
CA ASN A 236 -14.56 -12.29 1.36
C ASN A 236 -13.11 -11.86 1.60
N TYR A 237 -12.51 -12.23 2.74
CA TYR A 237 -11.12 -11.88 3.01
C TYR A 237 -10.15 -12.72 2.16
N PRO A 238 -9.04 -12.15 1.69
CA PRO A 238 -8.66 -10.75 1.85
C PRO A 238 -9.43 -9.82 0.89
N VAL A 239 -9.65 -8.57 1.31
CA VAL A 239 -10.28 -7.53 0.48
C VAL A 239 -9.37 -7.13 -0.67
N MET A 240 -8.06 -7.05 -0.41
CA MET A 240 -7.02 -6.87 -1.43
C MET A 240 -6.38 -8.21 -1.77
N ASN A 241 -6.16 -8.50 -3.04
CA ASN A 241 -5.49 -9.74 -3.45
C ASN A 241 -3.99 -9.70 -3.18
N LEU A 242 -3.32 -10.84 -3.40
CA LEU A 242 -1.89 -11.01 -3.13
C LEU A 242 -1.01 -9.98 -3.85
N PHE A 243 -1.36 -9.62 -5.10
CA PHE A 243 -0.63 -8.61 -5.84
C PHE A 243 -0.69 -7.25 -5.15
N GLU A 244 -1.92 -6.79 -4.88
CA GLU A 244 -2.20 -5.48 -4.32
C GLU A 244 -1.58 -5.33 -2.92
N ARG A 245 -1.69 -6.36 -2.08
CA ARG A 245 -1.07 -6.39 -0.75
C ARG A 245 0.45 -6.32 -0.83
N SER A 246 1.05 -7.05 -1.76
CA SER A 246 2.51 -7.02 -1.98
C SER A 246 3.00 -5.64 -2.37
N LEU A 247 2.30 -4.93 -3.27
CA LEU A 247 2.64 -3.55 -3.63
C LEU A 247 2.49 -2.59 -2.43
N CYS A 248 1.42 -2.74 -1.64
CA CYS A 248 1.21 -1.92 -0.44
C CYS A 248 2.30 -2.11 0.62
N VAL A 249 2.81 -3.33 0.81
CA VAL A 249 3.92 -3.60 1.72
C VAL A 249 5.23 -3.04 1.14
N LEU A 250 5.48 -3.25 -0.16
CA LEU A 250 6.71 -2.77 -0.82
C LEU A 250 6.89 -1.26 -0.77
N GLN A 251 5.82 -0.46 -0.82
CA GLN A 251 5.94 1.01 -0.71
C GLN A 251 6.37 1.50 0.68
N CYS A 252 6.31 0.66 1.71
CA CYS A 252 6.63 1.02 3.08
C CYS A 252 8.15 1.16 3.26
N ARG A 253 8.60 2.30 3.80
CA ARG A 253 10.04 2.58 4.01
C ARG A 253 10.73 1.65 4.99
N TYR A 254 9.95 0.93 5.80
CA TYR A 254 10.46 0.02 6.81
C TYR A 254 10.79 -1.37 6.26
N VAL A 255 10.53 -1.65 4.99
CA VAL A 255 10.65 -2.99 4.39
C VAL A 255 11.84 -3.10 3.43
N ASP A 256 12.71 -4.09 3.63
CA ASP A 256 13.86 -4.37 2.75
C ASP A 256 13.55 -5.47 1.72
N ALA A 257 12.70 -6.44 2.07
CA ALA A 257 12.30 -7.52 1.15
C ALA A 257 10.90 -8.03 1.45
N VAL A 258 10.25 -8.57 0.42
CA VAL A 258 8.97 -9.28 0.54
C VAL A 258 9.11 -10.73 0.08
N VAL A 259 8.49 -11.66 0.80
CA VAL A 259 8.32 -13.06 0.40
C VAL A 259 6.85 -13.30 0.11
N ILE A 260 6.52 -13.44 -1.18
CA ILE A 260 5.17 -13.74 -1.68
C ILE A 260 4.89 -15.23 -1.49
N GLY A 261 3.71 -15.57 -0.97
CA GLY A 261 3.33 -16.97 -0.72
C GLY A 261 3.96 -17.53 0.55
N ALA A 262 4.10 -16.68 1.58
CA ALA A 262 4.48 -17.15 2.90
C ALA A 262 3.40 -18.12 3.46
N PRO A 263 3.79 -19.22 4.13
CA PRO A 263 2.87 -20.11 4.80
C PRO A 263 2.19 -19.42 5.99
N TRP A 264 1.02 -19.92 6.41
CA TRP A 264 0.31 -19.40 7.59
C TRP A 264 1.13 -19.52 8.89
N LYS A 265 1.92 -20.59 9.00
CA LYS A 265 2.82 -20.83 10.13
C LYS A 265 4.24 -20.61 9.66
N ALA A 266 4.98 -19.73 10.32
CA ALA A 266 6.39 -19.54 10.01
C ALA A 266 7.17 -20.80 10.38
N THR A 267 7.89 -21.38 9.41
CA THR A 267 8.67 -22.61 9.59
C THR A 267 10.15 -22.33 9.50
N GLN A 268 10.97 -23.11 10.21
CA GLN A 268 12.43 -23.04 10.07
C GLN A 268 12.87 -23.29 8.62
N GLN A 269 12.13 -24.15 7.88
CA GLN A 269 12.39 -24.40 6.47
C GLN A 269 12.29 -23.11 5.65
N LEU A 270 11.24 -22.31 5.82
CA LEU A 270 11.11 -21.02 5.13
C LEU A 270 12.23 -20.06 5.52
N LEU A 271 12.51 -19.93 6.82
CA LEU A 271 13.53 -19.00 7.31
C LEU A 271 14.91 -19.32 6.73
N ASN A 272 15.23 -20.60 6.57
CA ASN A 272 16.49 -21.05 5.96
C ASN A 272 16.60 -20.71 4.46
N LYS A 273 15.48 -20.44 3.76
CA LYS A 273 15.49 -20.01 2.35
C LYS A 273 15.78 -18.52 2.19
N ILE A 274 15.60 -17.73 3.24
CA ILE A 274 15.86 -16.28 3.22
C ILE A 274 17.39 -16.08 3.17
N PRO A 275 17.92 -15.16 2.35
CA PRO A 275 19.35 -14.89 2.34
C PRO A 275 19.83 -14.38 3.70
N GLY A 276 20.90 -14.99 4.22
CA GLY A 276 21.44 -14.71 5.55
C GLY A 276 20.65 -15.38 6.69
N GLU A 277 21.15 -15.26 7.92
CA GLU A 277 20.48 -15.84 9.09
C GLU A 277 19.29 -14.95 9.52
N VAL A 278 18.13 -15.57 9.76
CA VAL A 278 16.99 -14.89 10.39
C VAL A 278 17.17 -14.92 11.91
N GLN A 279 17.36 -13.73 12.49
CA GLN A 279 17.71 -13.56 13.90
C GLN A 279 16.51 -13.39 14.83
N ALA A 280 15.37 -12.98 14.27
CA ALA A 280 14.13 -12.80 15.02
C ALA A 280 12.91 -12.94 14.10
N VAL A 281 11.83 -13.46 14.65
CA VAL A 281 10.50 -13.49 14.04
C VAL A 281 9.57 -12.63 14.88
N PHE A 282 9.08 -11.53 14.32
CA PHE A 282 8.16 -10.63 15.00
C PHE A 282 6.71 -10.97 14.66
N HIS A 283 5.84 -10.80 15.65
CA HIS A 283 4.39 -10.76 15.42
C HIS A 283 3.79 -9.51 16.07
N GLY A 284 2.70 -9.00 15.49
CA GLY A 284 1.94 -7.89 16.05
C GLY A 284 1.19 -8.27 17.34
N PRO A 285 0.57 -7.29 18.01
CA PRO A 285 -0.20 -7.49 19.25
C PRO A 285 -1.52 -8.26 19.05
N ALA A 286 -1.88 -8.59 17.81
CA ALA A 286 -3.07 -9.37 17.53
C ALA A 286 -2.90 -10.82 18.00
N PRO A 287 -3.95 -11.44 18.58
CA PRO A 287 -3.91 -12.86 18.91
C PRO A 287 -3.61 -13.69 17.67
N PHE A 288 -2.76 -14.70 17.82
CA PHE A 288 -2.47 -15.70 16.79
C PHE A 288 -2.92 -17.09 17.27
N GLU A 289 -3.15 -18.00 16.33
CA GLU A 289 -3.57 -19.36 16.64
C GLU A 289 -2.46 -20.12 17.39
N GLU A 290 -2.83 -20.94 18.36
CA GLU A 290 -1.87 -21.74 19.12
C GLU A 290 -0.99 -22.59 18.18
N GLY A 291 0.33 -22.53 18.39
CA GLY A 291 1.30 -23.23 17.55
C GLY A 291 1.53 -22.60 16.16
N SER A 292 1.17 -21.34 15.92
CA SER A 292 1.53 -20.64 14.66
C SER A 292 3.05 -20.44 14.49
N TYR A 293 3.78 -20.43 15.60
CA TYR A 293 5.23 -20.22 15.62
C TYR A 293 5.98 -21.30 16.42
N SER A 294 5.39 -22.48 16.62
CA SER A 294 6.02 -23.57 17.40
C SER A 294 7.40 -23.94 16.85
N ASP A 295 7.52 -23.96 15.52
CA ASP A 295 8.70 -24.43 14.80
C ASP A 295 9.87 -23.43 14.90
N VAL A 296 9.57 -22.18 15.24
CA VAL A 296 10.54 -21.07 15.31
C VAL A 296 10.49 -20.37 16.67
N ALA A 297 9.90 -21.01 17.69
CA ALA A 297 9.63 -20.42 19.01
C ALA A 297 10.84 -19.70 19.65
N PRO A 298 12.09 -20.19 19.56
CA PRO A 298 13.25 -19.50 20.12
C PRO A 298 13.54 -18.12 19.49
N LEU A 299 13.07 -17.87 18.26
CA LEU A 299 13.28 -16.63 17.51
C LEU A 299 12.12 -15.65 17.69
N VAL A 300 11.00 -16.09 18.25
CA VAL A 300 9.77 -15.29 18.30
C VAL A 300 9.92 -14.15 19.30
N GLN A 301 9.58 -12.95 18.85
CA GLN A 301 9.54 -11.75 19.67
C GLN A 301 8.22 -11.03 19.48
N GLU A 302 7.53 -10.75 20.58
CA GLU A 302 6.29 -9.98 20.56
C GLU A 302 6.59 -8.49 20.36
N LEU A 303 5.83 -7.86 19.48
CA LEU A 303 5.75 -6.41 19.42
C LEU A 303 4.83 -5.92 20.53
N GLY A 304 5.33 -5.02 21.38
CA GLY A 304 4.52 -4.35 22.39
C GLY A 304 3.41 -3.49 21.79
N PRO A 305 2.52 -2.93 22.63
CA PRO A 305 1.43 -2.07 22.19
C PRO A 305 1.96 -0.84 21.46
N HIS A 306 1.16 -0.33 20.54
CA HIS A 306 1.53 0.83 19.72
C HIS A 306 0.31 1.68 19.38
N LYS A 307 0.55 2.91 18.93
CA LYS A 307 -0.47 3.95 18.71
C LYS A 307 -1.76 3.51 17.99
N PHE A 308 -1.64 2.57 17.04
CA PHE A 308 -2.76 2.07 16.24
C PHE A 308 -3.02 0.57 16.39
N ASP A 309 -2.76 -0.01 17.55
CA ASP A 309 -2.93 -1.44 17.83
C ASP A 309 -4.40 -1.90 17.76
N ASN A 310 -5.33 -0.98 18.01
CA ASN A 310 -6.76 -1.16 17.81
C ASN A 310 -7.21 -1.19 16.33
N ILE A 311 -6.36 -0.75 15.39
CA ILE A 311 -6.71 -0.69 13.96
C ILE A 311 -6.32 -2.00 13.27
N ASN A 312 -7.34 -2.77 12.88
CA ASN A 312 -7.20 -3.97 12.05
C ASN A 312 -8.14 -3.91 10.82
N THR A 313 -8.01 -4.86 9.90
CA THR A 313 -8.83 -4.93 8.68
C THR A 313 -10.33 -4.92 8.99
N ALA A 314 -10.79 -5.66 9.99
CA ALA A 314 -12.21 -5.70 10.36
C ALA A 314 -12.70 -4.36 10.92
N PHE A 315 -11.89 -3.67 11.72
CA PHE A 315 -12.17 -2.32 12.21
C PHE A 315 -12.35 -1.32 11.04
N ILE A 316 -11.48 -1.38 10.04
CA ILE A 316 -11.59 -0.51 8.84
C ILE A 316 -12.84 -0.85 8.03
N VAL A 317 -13.12 -2.13 7.82
CA VAL A 317 -14.34 -2.58 7.12
C VAL A 317 -15.57 -2.05 7.86
N ASN A 318 -15.63 -2.16 9.19
CA ASN A 318 -16.73 -1.63 9.98
C ASN A 318 -16.85 -0.11 9.85
N ARG A 319 -15.76 0.66 9.90
CA ARG A 319 -15.80 2.12 9.64
C ARG A 319 -16.35 2.46 8.25
N VAL A 320 -16.05 1.66 7.24
CA VAL A 320 -16.62 1.83 5.89
C VAL A 320 -18.12 1.50 5.89
N LEU A 321 -18.53 0.41 6.55
CA LEU A 321 -19.92 -0.05 6.62
C LEU A 321 -20.80 0.86 7.49
N ASP A 322 -20.30 1.43 8.57
CA ASP A 322 -21.05 2.40 9.39
C ASP A 322 -21.34 3.68 8.60
N ASN A 323 -20.44 4.00 7.66
CA ASN A 323 -20.60 5.06 6.68
C ASN A 323 -21.41 4.62 5.44
N LYS A 324 -22.07 3.45 5.44
CA LYS A 324 -22.77 2.87 4.26
C LYS A 324 -23.87 3.76 3.71
N LYS A 325 -24.69 4.40 4.55
CA LYS A 325 -25.73 5.35 4.08
C LYS A 325 -25.11 6.53 3.34
N ALA A 326 -24.04 7.12 3.91
CA ALA A 326 -23.28 8.16 3.24
C ALA A 326 -22.58 7.63 1.97
N TYR A 327 -22.16 6.37 1.93
CA TYR A 327 -21.58 5.74 0.75
C TYR A 327 -22.58 5.56 -0.39
N GLU A 328 -23.77 5.04 -0.11
CA GLU A 328 -24.83 4.84 -1.10
C GLU A 328 -25.28 6.18 -1.69
N GLU A 329 -25.47 7.20 -0.84
CA GLU A 329 -25.73 8.56 -1.30
C GLU A 329 -24.58 9.15 -2.14
N ARG A 330 -23.32 8.87 -1.77
CA ARG A 330 -22.15 9.28 -2.56
C ARG A 330 -22.09 8.60 -3.93
N GLN A 331 -22.42 7.32 -4.06
CA GLN A 331 -22.47 6.64 -5.36
C GLN A 331 -23.51 7.28 -6.26
N ARG A 332 -24.67 7.63 -5.70
CA ARG A 332 -25.70 8.40 -6.42
C ARG A 332 -25.18 9.76 -6.91
N ARG A 333 -24.44 10.49 -6.06
CA ARG A 333 -23.82 11.79 -6.42
C ARG A 333 -22.66 11.65 -7.40
N LYS A 334 -21.85 10.59 -7.31
CA LYS A 334 -20.73 10.32 -8.24
C LYS A 334 -21.22 9.94 -9.64
N GLY A 335 -22.29 9.14 -9.74
CA GLY A 335 -22.94 8.87 -11.03
C GLY A 335 -23.37 10.17 -11.72
N TRP A 336 -23.98 11.08 -10.95
CA TRP A 336 -24.35 12.42 -11.43
C TRP A 336 -23.14 13.28 -11.83
N LYS A 337 -22.06 13.31 -11.02
CA LYS A 337 -20.84 14.05 -11.36
C LYS A 337 -20.14 13.52 -12.61
N ALA A 338 -20.07 12.19 -12.79
CA ALA A 338 -19.49 11.57 -13.97
C ALA A 338 -20.24 11.95 -15.26
N GLU A 339 -21.56 12.10 -15.20
CA GLU A 339 -22.36 12.60 -16.33
C GLU A 339 -22.04 14.07 -16.66
N ILE A 340 -21.83 14.90 -15.64
CA ILE A 340 -21.44 16.31 -15.82
C ILE A 340 -20.00 16.43 -16.37
N GLU A 341 -19.04 15.68 -15.82
CA GLU A 341 -17.65 15.66 -16.28
C GLU A 341 -17.52 15.14 -17.73
N SER A 342 -18.36 14.16 -18.10
CA SER A 342 -18.45 13.68 -19.48
C SER A 342 -18.96 14.77 -20.43
N LYS A 343 -19.95 15.57 -20.01
CA LYS A 343 -20.42 16.73 -20.78
C LYS A 343 -19.34 17.80 -20.92
N LEU A 344 -18.66 18.15 -19.84
CA LEU A 344 -17.57 19.14 -19.86
C LEU A 344 -16.41 18.70 -20.78
N ARG A 345 -16.02 17.42 -20.75
CA ARG A 345 -15.03 16.87 -21.70
C ARG A 345 -15.50 16.92 -23.15
N ALA A 346 -16.79 16.68 -23.39
CA ALA A 346 -17.36 16.76 -24.74
C ALA A 346 -17.36 18.20 -25.26
N ASP A 347 -17.65 19.17 -24.40
CA ASP A 347 -17.65 20.60 -24.74
C ASP A 347 -16.23 21.12 -25.03
N GLU A 348 -15.21 20.68 -24.28
CA GLU A 348 -13.80 20.99 -24.57
C GLU A 348 -13.32 20.39 -25.91
N LEU A 349 -13.82 19.21 -26.29
CA LEU A 349 -13.49 18.56 -27.56
C LEU A 349 -14.20 19.19 -28.78
N GLN A 350 -15.34 19.87 -28.56
CA GLN A 350 -16.09 20.58 -29.61
C GLN A 350 -15.68 22.04 -29.79
N GLY A 351 -14.91 22.59 -28.85
CA GLY A 351 -14.46 23.99 -28.84
C GLY A 351 -13.11 24.28 -29.50
N ASN A 352 -12.51 23.29 -30.19
CA ASN A 352 -11.25 23.45 -30.96
C ASN A 352 -11.49 23.45 -32.47
#